data_AF-A0A930W1V5-F1
#
_entry.id   AF-A0A930W1V5-F1
#
_cell.length_a   1.000
_cell.length_b   1.000
_cell.length_c   1.000
_cell.angle_alpha   90.00
_cell.angle_beta   90.00
_cell.angle_gamma   90.00
#
_symmetry.space_group_name_H-M   'P 1'
#
loop_
_entity.id
_entity.type
_entity.pdbx_description
1 polymer ?
#
loop_
_entity_poly.entity_id
_entity_poly.type
_entity_poly.pdbx_seq_one_letter_code
_entity_poly.pdbx_strand_id
1 'polypeptide(L)'
;MSNLFIIGNGFDIDHGIKSSYKNFREYLRKEYNLIEHNIYVIPTIDWEHTWDYRDIADFWFNVFDTNNNLEWSKFEDSLFGQNYGDCFSEMITDRDGEENPLKMAWNNEALSQSIAELVPFINRFFTEWISQVKIDVAESKDTFLELINLNEDIFFSTNYTCTLENVYNIGKVC
;
A
#
# COMPACT_ATOMS: atom_id res chain seq x y z
N MET A 1 -26.28 -28.14 -3.08
CA MET A 1 -25.97 -27.49 -1.77
C MET A 1 -25.05 -26.36 -2.15
N SER A 2 -25.38 -25.13 -1.80
CA SER A 2 -24.60 -23.95 -2.17
C SER A 2 -23.31 -23.87 -1.33
N ASN A 3 -22.17 -23.68 -1.98
CA ASN A 3 -20.90 -23.36 -1.33
C ASN A 3 -20.67 -21.85 -1.33
N LEU A 4 -19.98 -21.36 -0.29
CA LEU A 4 -19.47 -19.99 -0.23
C LEU A 4 -17.97 -19.99 -0.55
N PHE A 5 -17.60 -19.32 -1.63
CA PHE A 5 -16.21 -19.07 -2.00
C PHE A 5 -15.80 -17.68 -1.54
N ILE A 6 -14.76 -17.61 -0.70
CA ILE A 6 -14.12 -16.37 -0.29
C ILE A 6 -12.81 -16.25 -1.06
N ILE A 7 -12.74 -15.28 -1.95
CA ILE A 7 -11.64 -15.09 -2.89
C ILE A 7 -10.96 -13.76 -2.59
N GLY A 8 -9.64 -13.74 -2.67
CA GLY A 8 -8.85 -12.52 -2.50
C GLY A 8 -7.75 -12.44 -3.55
N ASN A 9 -6.92 -11.41 -3.45
CA ASN A 9 -5.89 -11.08 -4.44
C ASN A 9 -4.89 -12.22 -4.77
N GLY A 10 -4.76 -13.23 -3.90
CA GLY A 10 -4.00 -14.45 -4.22
C GLY A 10 -4.52 -15.17 -5.47
N PHE A 11 -5.80 -15.04 -5.77
CA PHE A 11 -6.42 -15.57 -6.99
C PHE A 11 -5.87 -14.87 -8.23
N ASP A 12 -5.83 -13.54 -8.26
CA ASP A 12 -5.24 -12.79 -9.37
C ASP A 12 -3.77 -13.18 -9.60
N ILE A 13 -3.00 -13.30 -8.52
CA ILE A 13 -1.59 -13.70 -8.58
C ILE A 13 -1.45 -15.11 -9.17
N ASP A 14 -2.31 -16.05 -8.78
CA ASP A 14 -2.35 -17.40 -9.33
C ASP A 14 -2.72 -17.42 -10.83
N HIS A 15 -3.43 -16.40 -11.31
CA HIS A 15 -3.75 -16.18 -12.74
C HIS A 15 -2.70 -15.35 -13.48
N GLY A 16 -1.56 -15.06 -12.86
CA GLY A 16 -0.47 -14.31 -13.48
C GLY A 16 -0.72 -12.81 -13.60
N ILE A 17 -1.79 -12.30 -12.99
CA ILE A 17 -2.09 -10.87 -12.95
C ILE A 17 -1.09 -10.20 -12.01
N LYS A 18 -0.52 -9.08 -12.47
CA LYS A 18 0.49 -8.32 -11.72
C LYS A 18 -0.13 -7.40 -10.66
N SER A 19 -0.92 -7.99 -9.76
CA SER A 19 -1.64 -7.31 -8.68
C SER A 19 -1.02 -7.54 -7.30
N SER A 20 0.21 -8.09 -7.22
CA SER A 20 0.85 -8.28 -5.92
C SER A 20 1.24 -6.94 -5.26
N TYR A 21 1.41 -6.95 -3.94
CA TYR A 21 1.93 -5.79 -3.20
C TYR A 21 3.27 -5.27 -3.76
N LYS A 22 4.16 -6.19 -4.17
CA LYS A 22 5.40 -5.86 -4.86
C LYS A 22 5.15 -5.11 -6.17
N ASN A 23 4.12 -5.46 -6.93
CA ASN A 23 3.79 -4.76 -8.17
C ASN A 23 3.32 -3.33 -7.92
N PHE A 24 2.59 -3.09 -6.82
CA PHE A 24 2.20 -1.74 -6.41
C PHE A 24 3.42 -0.87 -6.06
N ARG A 25 4.36 -1.38 -5.25
CA ARG A 25 5.60 -0.65 -4.94
C ARG A 25 6.42 -0.34 -6.20
N GLU A 26 6.52 -1.31 -7.10
CA GLU A 26 7.22 -1.14 -8.38
C GLU A 26 6.57 -0.09 -9.28
N TYR A 27 5.24 0.04 -9.23
CA TYR A 27 4.53 1.11 -9.90
C TYR A 27 4.92 2.48 -9.33
N LEU A 28 4.88 2.66 -8.00
CA LEU A 28 5.29 3.92 -7.36
C LEU A 28 6.70 4.35 -7.78
N ARG A 29 7.65 3.40 -7.76
CA ARG A 29 9.03 3.66 -8.18
C ARG A 29 9.13 4.20 -9.60
N LYS A 30 8.38 3.61 -10.53
CA LYS A 30 8.43 3.95 -11.96
C LYS A 30 7.69 5.24 -12.27
N GLU A 31 6.50 5.40 -11.70
CA GLU A 31 5.64 6.55 -11.97
C GLU A 31 6.27 7.85 -11.45
N TYR A 32 6.88 7.80 -10.26
CA TYR A 32 7.44 8.98 -9.60
C TYR A 32 8.97 9.07 -9.66
N ASN A 33 9.62 8.14 -10.36
CA ASN A 33 11.08 8.05 -10.50
C ASN A 33 11.81 8.14 -9.14
N LEU A 34 11.44 7.21 -8.25
CA LEU A 34 11.87 7.17 -6.85
C LEU A 34 13.14 6.35 -6.68
N ILE A 35 13.90 6.65 -5.63
CA ILE A 35 15.12 5.94 -5.25
C ILE A 35 15.02 5.48 -3.80
N GLU A 36 15.75 4.43 -3.45
CA GLU A 36 15.75 3.91 -2.07
C GLU A 36 16.61 4.80 -1.17
N HIS A 37 16.05 5.12 0.00
CA HIS A 37 16.68 5.95 1.01
C HIS A 37 16.94 5.16 2.29
N ASN A 38 18.07 5.43 2.95
CA ASN A 38 18.40 4.87 4.26
C ASN A 38 17.77 5.65 5.42
N ILE A 39 17.34 6.88 5.18
CA ILE A 39 16.72 7.79 6.15
C ILE A 39 15.49 8.37 5.50
N TYR A 40 14.35 8.30 6.19
CA TYR A 40 13.08 8.75 5.67
C TYR A 40 12.79 10.16 6.14
N VAL A 41 12.42 11.05 5.23
CA VAL A 41 11.93 12.39 5.59
C VAL A 41 10.42 12.32 5.56
N ILE A 42 9.75 12.77 6.63
CA ILE A 42 8.29 12.91 6.64
C ILE A 42 7.97 14.21 5.90
N PRO A 43 7.30 14.17 4.74
CA PRO A 43 6.87 15.40 4.06
C PRO A 43 5.93 16.19 4.98
N THR A 44 6.31 17.43 5.28
CA THR A 44 5.43 18.36 5.98
C THR A 44 4.52 19.05 4.97
N ILE A 45 3.21 18.89 5.13
CA ILE A 45 2.23 19.59 4.30
C ILE A 45 2.01 20.96 4.93
N ASP A 46 2.62 21.98 4.35
CA ASP A 46 2.37 23.37 4.76
C ASP A 46 1.49 24.08 3.73
N TRP A 47 0.71 25.06 4.17
CA TRP A 47 -0.29 25.75 3.34
C TRP A 47 0.35 26.53 2.18
N GLU A 48 1.65 26.83 2.28
CA GLU A 48 2.44 27.50 1.26
C GLU A 48 3.15 26.53 0.30
N HIS A 49 3.24 25.24 0.63
CA HIS A 49 3.88 24.23 -0.22
C HIS A 49 2.82 23.51 -1.06
N THR A 50 2.92 23.65 -2.38
CA THR A 50 2.14 22.85 -3.32
C THR A 50 2.46 21.38 -3.13
N TRP A 51 1.43 20.54 -2.99
CA TRP A 51 1.52 19.08 -2.99
C TRP A 51 2.56 18.56 -3.99
N ASP A 52 3.72 18.10 -3.52
CA ASP A 52 4.58 17.26 -4.34
C ASP A 52 4.19 15.80 -4.12
N TYR A 53 3.33 15.28 -4.98
CA TYR A 53 2.94 13.86 -4.97
C TYR A 53 4.17 12.95 -5.02
N ARG A 54 5.28 13.43 -5.58
CA ARG A 54 6.54 12.69 -5.60
C ARG A 54 7.11 12.51 -4.20
N ASP A 55 7.10 13.53 -3.36
CA ASP A 55 7.62 13.44 -1.98
C ASP A 55 6.76 12.50 -1.12
N ILE A 56 5.43 12.56 -1.32
CA ILE A 56 4.49 11.65 -0.65
C ILE A 56 4.67 10.20 -1.15
N ALA A 57 4.84 10.01 -2.45
CA ALA A 57 5.10 8.71 -3.04
C ALA A 57 6.47 8.16 -2.60
N ASP A 58 7.48 9.02 -2.49
CA ASP A 58 8.82 8.68 -1.99
C ASP A 58 8.75 8.19 -0.55
N PHE A 59 8.06 8.92 0.33
CA PHE A 59 7.80 8.50 1.69
C PHE A 59 7.17 7.10 1.75
N TRP A 60 6.06 6.87 1.03
CA TRP A 60 5.39 5.57 1.05
C TRP A 60 6.20 4.45 0.39
N PHE A 61 6.90 4.71 -0.71
CA PHE A 61 7.76 3.74 -1.40
C PHE A 61 8.86 3.19 -0.49
N ASN A 62 9.40 4.08 0.34
CA ASN A 62 10.45 3.79 1.29
C ASN A 62 9.91 3.13 2.58
N VAL A 63 8.71 3.51 3.04
CA VAL A 63 7.99 2.83 4.14
C VAL A 63 7.61 1.40 3.76
N PHE A 64 7.25 1.12 2.51
CA PHE A 64 6.80 -0.21 2.09
C PHE A 64 7.88 -1.30 2.10
N ASP A 65 9.15 -0.98 2.37
CA ASP A 65 10.24 -1.95 2.27
C ASP A 65 11.39 -1.72 3.26
N THR A 66 11.07 -1.22 4.46
CA THR A 66 12.11 -0.89 5.43
C THR A 66 12.94 -2.10 5.91
N ASN A 67 12.50 -3.33 5.60
CA ASN A 67 13.18 -4.59 5.94
C ASN A 67 13.67 -5.41 4.72
N ASN A 68 13.70 -4.83 3.51
CA ASN A 68 14.03 -5.52 2.25
C ASN A 68 13.17 -6.79 2.00
N ASN A 69 11.93 -6.79 2.49
CA ASN A 69 11.01 -7.91 2.44
C ASN A 69 9.62 -7.46 1.97
N LEU A 70 9.37 -7.65 0.67
CA LEU A 70 8.19 -7.17 -0.06
C LEU A 70 6.94 -8.05 0.10
N GLU A 71 6.86 -8.79 1.18
CA GLU A 71 5.68 -9.58 1.54
C GLU A 71 4.63 -8.67 2.18
N TRP A 72 3.36 -8.75 1.72
CA TRP A 72 2.27 -7.95 2.30
C TRP A 72 2.13 -8.14 3.82
N SER A 73 2.39 -9.37 4.30
CA SER A 73 2.38 -9.69 5.73
C SER A 73 3.40 -8.92 6.56
N LYS A 74 4.38 -8.27 5.91
CA LYS A 74 5.43 -7.46 6.52
C LYS A 74 5.14 -5.98 6.50
N PHE A 75 4.04 -5.55 5.90
CA PHE A 75 3.68 -4.14 5.84
C PHE A 75 3.57 -3.51 7.24
N GLU A 76 2.91 -4.17 8.20
CA GLU A 76 2.82 -3.68 9.58
C GLU A 76 4.18 -3.62 10.28
N ASP A 77 5.07 -4.59 10.02
CA ASP A 77 6.46 -4.56 10.52
C ASP A 77 7.20 -3.34 9.96
N SER A 78 6.92 -2.94 8.72
CA SER A 78 7.57 -1.79 8.10
C SER A 78 7.05 -0.43 8.61
N LEU A 79 5.83 -0.40 9.13
CA LEU A 79 5.28 0.75 9.87
C LEU A 79 5.87 0.87 11.29
N PHE A 80 6.54 -0.16 11.79
CA PHE A 80 7.10 -0.14 13.13
C PHE A 80 8.27 0.86 13.23
N GLY A 81 8.19 1.71 14.24
CA GLY A 81 8.93 2.96 14.44
C GLY A 81 10.47 2.94 14.35
N GLN A 82 11.16 1.80 14.20
CA GLN A 82 12.63 1.80 14.14
C GLN A 82 13.17 2.58 12.95
N ASN A 83 12.39 2.67 11.88
CA ASN A 83 12.73 3.37 10.65
C ASN A 83 12.30 4.85 10.68
N TYR A 84 11.28 5.17 11.47
CA TYR A 84 10.88 6.55 11.79
C TYR A 84 11.66 7.13 12.97
N GLY A 85 12.50 6.32 13.63
CA GLY A 85 13.11 6.61 14.92
C GLY A 85 13.86 7.93 14.88
N ASP A 86 14.69 8.12 13.86
CA ASP A 86 15.46 9.36 13.66
C ASP A 86 14.56 10.60 13.45
N CYS A 87 13.34 10.45 12.93
CA CYS A 87 12.40 11.57 12.75
C CYS A 87 11.79 12.05 14.07
N PHE A 88 11.54 11.15 15.01
CA PHE A 88 10.88 11.47 16.30
C PHE A 88 11.84 11.55 17.49
N SER A 89 13.11 11.15 17.30
CA SER A 89 14.12 11.08 18.36
C SER A 89 15.24 12.13 18.23
N GLU A 90 15.06 13.17 17.41
CA GLU A 90 16.03 14.27 17.34
C GLU A 90 16.06 14.99 18.70
N MET A 91 17.20 14.90 19.41
CA MET A 91 17.40 15.58 20.68
C MET A 91 17.54 17.09 20.44
N ILE A 92 16.50 17.83 20.80
CA ILE A 92 16.50 19.30 20.66
C ILE A 92 16.98 19.93 21.96
N THR A 93 18.04 20.71 21.85
CA THR A 93 18.58 21.50 22.97
C THR A 93 18.10 22.94 22.90
N ASP A 94 17.99 23.59 24.06
CA ASP A 94 17.78 25.03 24.14
C ASP A 94 19.09 25.81 23.93
N ARG A 95 19.05 27.12 24.17
CA ARG A 95 20.23 27.99 23.97
C ARG A 95 21.36 27.72 24.97
N ASP A 96 21.05 27.08 26.09
CA ASP A 96 21.99 26.75 27.16
C ASP A 96 22.54 25.32 26.99
N GLY A 97 22.08 24.59 25.95
CA GLY A 97 22.50 23.23 25.64
C GLY A 97 21.75 22.16 26.43
N GLU A 98 20.69 22.53 27.17
CA GLU A 98 19.86 21.61 27.92
C GLU A 98 18.75 21.04 27.02
N GLU A 99 18.32 19.82 27.31
CA GLU A 99 17.21 19.19 26.59
C GLU A 99 15.95 20.07 26.66
N ASN A 100 15.24 20.20 25.53
CA ASN A 100 13.99 20.96 25.44
C ASN A 100 12.78 20.04 25.16
N PRO A 101 12.20 19.42 26.20
CA PRO A 101 11.06 18.52 26.06
C PRO A 101 9.85 19.13 25.37
N LEU A 102 9.57 20.43 25.60
CA LEU A 102 8.43 21.11 25.00
C LEU A 102 8.59 21.24 23.48
N LYS A 103 9.78 21.60 23.02
CA LYS A 103 10.05 21.72 21.58
C LYS A 103 10.06 20.36 20.89
N MET A 104 10.57 19.33 21.55
CA MET A 104 10.49 17.96 21.05
C MET A 104 9.04 17.47 20.94
N ALA A 105 8.22 17.71 21.97
CA ALA A 105 6.80 17.35 21.95
C ALA A 105 6.05 18.04 20.79
N TRP A 106 6.27 19.35 20.58
CA TRP A 106 5.66 20.07 19.46
C TRP A 106 6.12 19.57 18.09
N ASN A 107 7.40 19.25 17.93
CA ASN A 107 7.88 18.68 16.66
C ASN A 107 7.27 17.31 16.40
N ASN A 108 7.20 16.45 17.42
CA ASN A 108 6.59 15.12 17.32
C ASN A 108 5.09 15.19 17.02
N GLU A 109 4.37 16.15 17.59
CA GLU A 109 2.97 16.43 17.27
C GLU A 109 2.81 16.82 15.79
N ALA A 110 3.61 17.77 15.29
CA ALA A 110 3.56 18.21 13.90
C ALA A 110 3.89 17.09 12.90
N LEU A 111 4.90 16.27 13.19
CA LEU A 111 5.27 15.12 12.37
C LEU A 111 4.19 14.03 12.38
N SER A 112 3.61 13.75 13.54
CA SER A 112 2.51 12.78 13.67
C SER A 112 1.29 13.24 12.87
N GLN A 113 0.97 14.52 12.93
CA GLN A 113 -0.10 15.10 12.12
C GLN A 113 0.20 15.01 10.63
N SER A 114 1.44 15.29 10.21
CA SER A 114 1.85 15.13 8.81
C SER A 114 1.62 13.69 8.33
N ILE A 115 2.03 12.67 9.09
CA ILE A 115 1.77 11.26 8.71
C ILE A 115 0.26 11.00 8.53
N ALA A 116 -0.58 11.47 9.45
CA ALA A 116 -2.03 11.28 9.35
C ALA A 116 -2.61 11.91 8.07
N GLU A 117 -2.07 13.05 7.64
CA GLU A 117 -2.46 13.73 6.41
C GLU A 117 -1.95 13.02 5.14
N LEU A 118 -0.86 12.22 5.24
CA LEU A 118 -0.31 11.44 4.13
C LEU A 118 -1.02 10.09 3.91
N VAL A 119 -1.65 9.51 4.93
CA VAL A 119 -2.33 8.19 4.84
C VAL A 119 -3.36 8.10 3.71
N PRO A 120 -4.24 9.11 3.49
CA PRO A 120 -5.20 9.06 2.39
C PRO A 120 -4.57 8.92 1.00
N PHE A 121 -3.30 9.32 0.82
CA PHE A 121 -2.60 9.22 -0.47
C PHE A 121 -2.29 7.77 -0.86
N ILE A 122 -2.18 6.86 0.10
CA ILE A 122 -2.03 5.42 -0.21
C ILE A 122 -3.20 4.95 -1.06
N ASN A 123 -4.44 5.27 -0.65
CA ASN A 123 -5.65 4.88 -1.38
C ASN A 123 -5.66 5.48 -2.78
N ARG A 124 -5.20 6.73 -2.92
CA ARG A 124 -5.10 7.38 -4.22
C ARG A 124 -4.11 6.65 -5.13
N PHE A 125 -2.87 6.47 -4.69
CA PHE A 125 -1.84 5.79 -5.48
C PHE A 125 -2.24 4.36 -5.82
N PHE A 126 -2.87 3.66 -4.88
CA PHE A 126 -3.38 2.32 -5.10
C PHE A 126 -4.49 2.31 -6.16
N THR A 127 -5.42 3.27 -6.11
CA THR A 127 -6.50 3.41 -7.11
C THR A 127 -5.95 3.72 -8.50
N GLU A 128 -4.99 4.65 -8.58
CA GLU A 128 -4.32 5.01 -9.83
C GLU A 128 -3.59 3.79 -10.42
N TRP A 129 -2.86 3.03 -9.59
CA TRP A 129 -2.18 1.81 -9.99
C TRP A 129 -3.14 0.71 -10.44
N ILE A 130 -4.12 0.35 -9.62
CA ILE A 130 -4.97 -0.82 -9.87
C ILE A 130 -5.82 -0.62 -11.13
N SER A 131 -6.21 0.61 -11.44
CA SER A 131 -6.92 0.95 -12.68
C SER A 131 -6.12 0.65 -13.96
N GLN A 132 -4.79 0.50 -13.85
CA GLN A 132 -3.89 0.20 -14.96
C GLN A 132 -3.51 -1.28 -15.03
N VAL A 133 -3.86 -2.07 -14.01
CA VAL A 133 -3.59 -3.51 -13.97
C VAL A 133 -4.46 -4.20 -15.02
N LYS A 134 -3.81 -4.95 -15.91
CA LYS A 134 -4.48 -5.67 -16.98
C LYS A 134 -4.80 -7.11 -16.58
N ILE A 135 -6.01 -7.53 -16.92
CA ILE A 135 -6.56 -8.88 -16.69
C ILE A 135 -6.50 -9.72 -17.98
N ASP A 136 -6.12 -9.12 -19.11
CA ASP A 136 -6.08 -9.76 -20.43
C ASP A 136 -5.16 -10.98 -20.52
N VAL A 137 -4.19 -11.09 -19.60
CA VAL A 137 -3.27 -12.24 -19.48
C VAL A 137 -3.89 -13.45 -18.76
N ALA A 138 -5.02 -13.27 -18.09
CA ALA A 138 -5.63 -14.32 -17.28
C ALA A 138 -6.52 -15.24 -18.11
N GLU A 139 -6.27 -16.54 -17.99
CA GLU A 139 -7.09 -17.60 -18.59
C GLU A 139 -7.80 -18.40 -17.50
N SER A 140 -9.00 -18.90 -17.81
CA SER A 140 -9.75 -19.73 -16.89
C SER A 140 -9.02 -21.04 -16.64
N LYS A 141 -8.95 -21.48 -15.39
CA LYS A 141 -8.38 -22.77 -15.01
C LYS A 141 -9.50 -23.81 -14.86
N ASP A 142 -9.38 -24.92 -15.60
CA ASP A 142 -10.33 -26.02 -15.55
C ASP A 142 -10.50 -26.56 -14.13
N THR A 143 -9.42 -26.63 -13.35
CA THR A 143 -9.45 -27.08 -11.96
C THR A 143 -10.34 -26.22 -11.06
N PHE A 144 -10.46 -24.91 -11.32
CA PHE A 144 -11.37 -24.05 -10.57
C PHE A 144 -12.81 -24.19 -11.07
N LEU A 145 -13.01 -24.32 -12.40
CA LEU A 145 -14.32 -24.57 -12.99
C LEU A 145 -14.96 -25.88 -12.48
N GLU A 146 -14.16 -26.92 -12.28
CA GLU A 146 -14.60 -28.20 -11.74
C GLU A 146 -15.03 -28.13 -10.27
N LEU A 147 -14.55 -27.13 -9.51
CA LEU A 147 -14.85 -26.95 -8.09
C LEU A 147 -16.14 -26.16 -7.85
N ILE A 148 -16.60 -25.38 -8.83
CA ILE A 148 -17.69 -24.41 -8.68
C ILE A 148 -18.94 -24.82 -9.45
N ASN A 149 -20.09 -24.42 -8.94
CA ASN A 149 -21.38 -24.46 -9.62
C ASN A 149 -21.93 -23.04 -9.74
N LEU A 150 -21.81 -22.44 -10.93
CA LEU A 150 -22.22 -21.06 -11.22
C LEU A 150 -23.70 -20.74 -10.92
N ASN A 151 -24.56 -21.77 -10.83
CA ASN A 151 -25.99 -21.60 -10.56
C ASN A 151 -26.36 -21.66 -9.07
N GLU A 152 -25.52 -22.30 -8.25
CA GLU A 152 -25.80 -22.54 -6.83
C GLU A 152 -24.83 -21.80 -5.90
N ASP A 153 -23.57 -21.66 -6.29
CA ASP A 153 -22.52 -21.17 -5.42
C ASP A 153 -22.52 -19.63 -5.32
N ILE A 154 -22.04 -19.16 -4.17
CA ILE A 154 -21.95 -17.74 -3.83
C ILE A 154 -20.48 -17.36 -3.73
N PHE A 155 -20.14 -16.21 -4.29
CA PHE A 155 -18.78 -15.69 -4.30
C PHE A 155 -18.73 -14.39 -3.52
N PHE A 156 -17.80 -14.30 -2.57
CA PHE A 156 -17.42 -13.06 -1.91
C PHE A 156 -15.98 -12.74 -2.29
N SER A 157 -15.77 -11.59 -2.91
CA SER A 157 -14.48 -11.21 -3.47
C SER A 157 -13.89 -10.00 -2.75
N THR A 158 -12.69 -10.21 -2.22
CA THR A 158 -11.76 -9.16 -1.79
C THR A 158 -10.65 -8.94 -2.82
N ASN A 159 -10.84 -9.48 -4.02
CA ASN A 159 -9.92 -9.33 -5.13
C ASN A 159 -9.93 -7.89 -5.64
N TYR A 160 -8.78 -7.42 -6.12
CA TYR A 160 -8.68 -6.02 -6.57
C TYR A 160 -9.26 -5.80 -7.98
N THR A 161 -9.39 -6.87 -8.75
CA THR A 161 -9.85 -6.84 -10.14
C THR A 161 -11.04 -7.75 -10.37
N CYS A 162 -11.73 -7.57 -11.50
CA CYS A 162 -12.91 -8.35 -11.87
C CYS A 162 -12.58 -9.69 -12.56
N THR A 163 -11.59 -10.44 -12.05
CA THR A 163 -11.14 -11.69 -12.67
C THR A 163 -12.23 -12.77 -12.66
N LEU A 164 -13.02 -12.87 -11.60
CA LEU A 164 -14.12 -13.84 -11.52
C LEU A 164 -15.21 -13.54 -12.55
N GLU A 165 -15.53 -12.28 -12.70
CA GLU A 165 -16.55 -11.79 -13.62
C GLU A 165 -16.08 -11.91 -15.07
N ASN A 166 -14.84 -11.49 -15.36
CA ASN A 166 -14.34 -11.38 -16.73
C ASN A 166 -13.76 -12.70 -17.28
N VAL A 167 -13.11 -13.51 -16.45
CA VAL A 167 -12.46 -14.77 -16.88
C VAL A 167 -13.40 -15.97 -16.71
N TYR A 168 -14.19 -15.98 -15.63
CA TYR A 168 -15.07 -17.10 -15.29
C TYR A 168 -16.55 -16.84 -15.54
N ASN A 169 -16.94 -15.64 -15.99
CA ASN A 169 -18.33 -15.23 -16.23
C ASN A 169 -19.23 -15.38 -14.99
N ILE A 170 -18.67 -15.19 -13.79
CA ILE A 170 -19.42 -15.25 -12.54
C ILE A 170 -20.19 -13.93 -12.37
N GLY A 171 -21.51 -13.96 -12.54
CA GLY A 171 -22.35 -12.75 -12.48
C GLY A 171 -22.78 -12.32 -11.07
N LYS A 172 -22.60 -13.16 -10.05
CA LYS A 172 -22.97 -12.88 -8.65
C LYS A 172 -21.75 -12.96 -7.75
N VAL A 173 -21.02 -11.86 -7.67
CA VAL A 173 -19.91 -11.65 -6.74
C VAL A 173 -20.31 -10.54 -5.77
N CYS A 174 -20.20 -10.82 -4.48
CA CYS A 174 -20.41 -9.87 -3.38
C CYS A 174 -19.10 -9.21 -2.97
#